data_AF-A0A953Q0H4-F1
#
_entry.id   AF-A0A953Q0H4-F1
#
_cell.length_a   1.000
_cell.length_b   1.000
_cell.length_c   1.000
_cell.angle_alpha   90.00
_cell.angle_beta   90.00
_cell.angle_gamma   90.00
#
_symmetry.space_group_name_H-M   'P 1'
#
loop_
_entity.id
_entity.type
_entity.pdbx_description
1 polymer ?
#
loop_
_entity_poly.entity_id
_entity_poly.type
_entity_poly.pdbx_seq_one_letter_code
_entity_poly.pdbx_strand_id
1 'polypeptide(L)'
;AVVDFLPAPTDVPDLSSETLGSVSTVYREAIPNEISHYTVQRVIDVEASVEGRDLGSIVRDIRAKIAALGKLPPSIAIKIRGQNEVMEQSFESLGLGLIVAIVLVYFLMVVLFQSWIDPFIIMFAVPGAFVGILWMLALTGTTLNVESLMGSIMAVGIAVSNSILLVSFANDIRVERGISALEAALEAGKVRLRPVLMTALAMILGMLPMALAMGEGGEQNAPLGRAVIGGLVVATFVTLLVVPVIYSLLRKGPVTKHLLEERFLAEERGEQPS
;
A
#
# COMPACT_ATOMS: atom_id res chain seq x y z
N ALA A 1 19.68 -38.63 -17.58
CA ALA A 1 20.19 -39.98 -17.25
C ALA A 1 20.88 -40.54 -18.48
N VAL A 2 22.14 -40.96 -18.36
CA VAL A 2 22.82 -41.69 -19.44
C VAL A 2 22.19 -43.08 -19.44
N VAL A 3 21.32 -43.35 -20.43
CA VAL A 3 20.72 -44.67 -20.60
C VAL A 3 21.71 -45.50 -21.41
N ASP A 4 22.42 -46.39 -20.72
CA ASP A 4 23.29 -47.40 -21.33
C ASP A 4 22.38 -48.46 -21.98
N PHE A 5 22.13 -48.32 -23.28
CA PHE A 5 21.53 -49.39 -24.09
C PHE A 5 22.66 -50.26 -24.66
N LEU A 6 23.07 -51.27 -23.89
CA LEU A 6 23.82 -52.42 -24.41
C LEU A 6 22.89 -53.64 -24.42
N PRO A 7 22.69 -54.34 -25.55
CA PRO A 7 22.02 -55.62 -25.55
C PRO A 7 23.01 -56.72 -25.12
N ALA A 8 22.61 -57.58 -24.19
CA ALA A 8 23.27 -58.86 -23.98
C ALA A 8 22.96 -59.77 -25.18
N PRO A 9 23.97 -60.32 -25.89
CA PRO A 9 23.74 -61.23 -26.99
C PRO A 9 23.80 -62.66 -26.46
N THR A 10 22.67 -63.32 -26.30
CA THR A 10 22.64 -64.79 -26.23
C THR A 10 21.38 -65.30 -26.92
N ASP A 11 21.63 -66.07 -27.99
CA ASP A 11 20.71 -66.96 -28.73
C ASP A 11 20.12 -66.48 -30.06
N VAL A 12 20.98 -66.07 -31.01
CA VAL A 12 20.66 -66.11 -32.46
C VAL A 12 21.86 -66.69 -33.23
N PRO A 13 21.69 -67.67 -34.14
CA PRO A 13 22.81 -68.32 -34.82
C PRO A 13 23.32 -67.50 -36.01
N ASP A 14 24.63 -67.27 -36.04
CA ASP A 14 25.49 -66.83 -37.15
C ASP A 14 25.03 -65.62 -37.97
N LEU A 15 25.17 -64.42 -37.38
CA LEU A 15 25.26 -63.16 -38.11
C LEU A 15 26.56 -62.46 -37.70
N SER A 16 27.31 -61.97 -38.68
CA SER A 16 28.47 -61.09 -38.49
C SER A 16 28.15 -60.03 -37.43
N SER A 17 29.11 -59.68 -36.58
CA SER A 17 28.90 -58.65 -35.54
C SER A 17 28.61 -57.30 -36.19
N GLU A 18 27.35 -57.06 -36.52
CA GLU A 18 26.88 -55.83 -37.14
C GLU A 18 26.90 -54.73 -36.07
N THR A 19 27.74 -53.72 -36.28
CA THR A 19 27.80 -52.56 -35.39
C THR A 19 26.50 -51.77 -35.47
N LEU A 20 26.07 -51.12 -34.38
CA LEU A 20 24.82 -50.34 -34.32
C LEU A 20 24.67 -49.29 -35.46
N GLY A 21 25.80 -48.87 -36.04
CA GLY A 21 25.87 -47.95 -37.19
C GLY A 21 25.45 -48.56 -38.54
N SER A 22 25.34 -49.90 -38.68
CA SER A 22 24.83 -50.51 -39.91
C SER A 22 23.30 -50.60 -39.96
N VAL A 23 22.63 -50.48 -38.80
CA VAL A 23 21.17 -50.55 -38.66
C VAL A 23 20.54 -49.21 -38.26
N SER A 24 21.31 -48.27 -37.68
CA SER A 24 20.78 -47.00 -37.18
C SER A 24 21.75 -45.82 -37.33
N THR A 25 21.20 -44.65 -37.66
CA THR A 25 21.96 -43.40 -37.71
C THR A 25 21.90 -42.73 -36.34
N VAL A 26 22.99 -42.80 -35.58
CA VAL A 26 23.09 -42.18 -34.25
C VAL A 26 23.58 -40.74 -34.39
N TYR A 27 22.76 -39.78 -33.96
CA TYR A 27 23.14 -38.37 -33.85
C TYR A 27 22.88 -37.87 -32.42
N ARG A 28 23.75 -36.98 -31.93
CA ARG A 28 23.50 -36.28 -30.67
C ARG A 28 22.56 -35.11 -30.95
N GLU A 29 21.35 -35.20 -30.43
CA GLU A 29 20.40 -34.09 -30.40
C GLU A 29 20.21 -33.60 -28.97
N ALA A 30 20.27 -32.28 -28.78
CA ALA A 30 19.96 -31.66 -27.50
C ALA A 30 18.44 -31.44 -27.43
N ILE A 31 17.72 -32.41 -26.88
CA ILE A 31 16.29 -32.28 -26.60
C ILE A 31 16.08 -31.71 -25.19
N PRO A 32 15.07 -30.83 -24.98
CA PRO A 32 14.69 -30.39 -23.64
C PRO A 32 14.32 -31.61 -22.77
N ASN A 33 14.86 -31.65 -21.55
CA ASN A 33 14.55 -32.71 -20.58
C ASN A 33 13.08 -32.63 -20.10
N GLU A 34 12.48 -31.45 -20.17
CA GLU A 34 11.09 -31.17 -19.81
C GLU A 34 10.54 -30.08 -20.75
N ILE A 35 9.28 -30.23 -21.18
CA ILE A 35 8.58 -29.23 -22.01
C ILE A 35 7.51 -28.57 -21.15
N SER A 36 7.84 -27.42 -20.58
CA SER A 36 6.89 -26.58 -19.85
C SER A 36 5.87 -25.97 -20.81
N HIS A 37 4.62 -25.91 -20.35
CA HIS A 37 3.54 -25.23 -21.05
C HIS A 37 2.90 -24.20 -20.13
N TYR A 38 2.63 -23.01 -20.67
CA TYR A 38 1.82 -22.00 -20.01
C TYR A 38 0.66 -21.60 -20.92
N THR A 39 -0.58 -21.77 -20.44
CA THR A 39 -1.80 -21.49 -21.21
C THR A 39 -1.74 -22.09 -22.62
N VAL A 40 -1.36 -23.38 -22.72
CA VAL A 40 -1.26 -24.15 -23.98
C VAL A 40 -0.09 -23.73 -24.91
N GLN A 41 0.72 -22.75 -24.52
CA GLN A 41 1.92 -22.34 -25.25
C GLN A 41 3.17 -22.96 -24.62
N ARG A 42 4.11 -23.46 -25.43
CA ARG A 42 5.41 -23.93 -24.93
C ARG A 42 6.21 -22.76 -24.38
N VAL A 43 6.77 -22.93 -23.19
CA VAL A 43 7.57 -21.91 -22.51
C VAL A 43 8.92 -22.48 -22.07
N ILE A 44 9.90 -21.59 -21.93
CA ILE A 44 11.17 -21.89 -21.30
C ILE A 44 11.22 -21.02 -20.05
N ASP A 45 11.17 -21.66 -18.89
CA ASP A 45 11.19 -20.97 -17.60
C ASP A 45 12.64 -20.65 -17.21
N VAL A 46 12.88 -19.39 -16.88
CA VAL A 46 14.15 -18.90 -16.35
C VAL A 46 13.90 -18.40 -14.94
N GLU A 47 14.30 -19.19 -13.95
CA GLU A 47 14.10 -18.86 -12.54
C GLU A 47 15.29 -18.04 -12.02
N ALA A 48 14.97 -17.00 -11.25
CA ALA A 48 15.97 -16.17 -10.58
C ALA A 48 15.45 -15.82 -9.18
N SER A 49 16.32 -16.00 -8.18
CA SER A 49 16.05 -15.52 -6.81
C SER A 49 16.59 -14.11 -6.63
N VAL A 50 15.91 -13.34 -5.78
CA VAL A 50 16.27 -11.96 -5.44
C VAL A 50 16.92 -11.95 -4.07
N GLU A 51 18.11 -11.35 -3.96
CA GLU A 51 18.83 -11.21 -2.70
C GLU A 51 19.41 -9.80 -2.56
N GLY A 52 19.25 -9.18 -1.38
CA GLY A 52 19.89 -7.92 -1.01
C GLY A 52 19.43 -6.64 -1.73
N ARG A 53 18.45 -6.71 -2.65
CA ARG A 53 17.87 -5.55 -3.34
C ARG A 53 16.36 -5.69 -3.48
N ASP A 54 15.68 -4.56 -3.70
CA ASP A 54 14.23 -4.54 -3.85
C ASP A 54 13.76 -5.17 -5.17
N LEU A 55 12.66 -5.93 -5.09
CA LEU A 55 12.08 -6.65 -6.23
C LEU A 55 11.74 -5.69 -7.38
N GLY A 56 11.22 -4.50 -7.07
CA GLY A 56 10.83 -3.50 -8.08
C GLY A 56 12.01 -2.96 -8.89
N SER A 57 13.14 -2.66 -8.26
CA SER A 57 14.36 -2.22 -8.95
C SER A 57 14.99 -3.32 -9.76
N ILE A 58 15.02 -4.56 -9.25
CA ILE A 58 15.54 -5.70 -10.02
C ILE A 58 14.69 -5.95 -11.26
N VAL A 59 13.36 -5.92 -11.13
CA VAL A 59 12.46 -6.10 -12.28
C VAL A 59 12.63 -4.98 -13.30
N ARG A 60 12.83 -3.73 -12.85
CA ARG A 60 13.16 -2.60 -13.75
C ARG A 60 14.47 -2.83 -14.49
N ASP A 61 15.51 -3.28 -13.80
CA ASP A 61 16.81 -3.60 -14.40
C ASP A 61 16.70 -4.75 -15.43
N ILE A 62 15.95 -5.81 -15.09
CA ILE A 62 15.68 -6.94 -15.99
C ILE A 62 14.92 -6.46 -17.23
N ARG A 63 13.86 -5.66 -17.04
CA ARG A 63 13.06 -5.11 -18.15
C ARG A 63 13.89 -4.23 -19.06
N ALA A 64 14.79 -3.41 -18.50
CA ALA A 64 15.72 -2.60 -19.27
C ALA A 64 16.70 -3.47 -20.08
N LYS A 65 17.24 -4.55 -19.49
CA LYS A 65 18.09 -5.52 -20.21
C LYS A 65 17.34 -6.26 -21.31
N ILE A 66 16.10 -6.67 -21.07
CA ILE A 66 15.24 -7.29 -22.09
C ILE A 66 14.98 -6.32 -23.24
N ALA A 67 14.69 -5.04 -22.94
CA ALA A 67 14.48 -4.02 -23.95
C ALA A 67 15.76 -3.76 -24.77
N ALA A 68 16.94 -3.86 -24.16
CA ALA A 68 18.23 -3.72 -24.84
C ALA A 68 18.56 -4.86 -25.82
N LEU A 69 17.89 -6.02 -25.74
CA LEU A 69 18.05 -7.13 -26.69
C LEU A 69 17.48 -6.81 -28.09
N GLY A 70 16.74 -5.71 -28.25
CA GLY A 70 16.20 -5.27 -29.54
C GLY A 70 14.92 -6.00 -29.96
N LYS A 71 14.63 -6.03 -31.26
CA LYS A 71 13.42 -6.68 -31.80
C LYS A 71 13.59 -8.20 -31.76
N LEU A 72 12.83 -8.85 -30.88
CA LEU A 72 12.71 -10.30 -30.87
C LEU A 72 12.00 -10.81 -32.14
N PRO A 73 12.28 -12.05 -32.57
CA PRO A 73 11.50 -12.71 -33.61
C PRO A 73 10.01 -12.73 -33.23
N PRO A 74 9.08 -12.60 -34.20
CA PRO A 74 7.65 -12.53 -33.91
C PRO A 74 7.07 -13.78 -33.24
N SER A 75 7.82 -14.89 -33.23
CA SER A 75 7.46 -16.14 -32.54
C SER A 75 7.85 -16.19 -31.06
N ILE A 76 8.61 -15.22 -30.54
CA ILE A 76 9.13 -15.23 -29.17
C ILE A 76 8.65 -14.00 -28.40
N ALA A 77 8.02 -14.24 -27.26
CA ALA A 77 7.63 -13.20 -26.31
C ALA A 77 8.22 -13.49 -24.93
N ILE A 78 8.89 -12.51 -24.33
CA ILE A 78 9.41 -12.60 -22.96
C ILE A 78 8.39 -11.93 -22.03
N LYS A 79 7.92 -12.67 -21.02
CA LYS A 79 7.07 -12.15 -19.95
C LYS A 79 7.74 -12.39 -18.61
N ILE A 80 7.88 -11.34 -17.81
CA ILE A 80 8.32 -11.44 -16.42
C ILE A 80 7.11 -11.85 -15.59
N ARG A 81 7.25 -12.91 -14.78
CA ARG A 81 6.17 -13.51 -14.00
C ARG A 81 6.64 -13.79 -12.57
N GLY A 82 5.69 -14.13 -11.69
CA GLY A 82 5.96 -14.45 -10.29
C GLY A 82 5.53 -13.33 -9.36
N GLN A 83 6.27 -13.11 -8.27
CA GLN A 83 5.90 -12.17 -7.21
C GLN A 83 5.71 -10.72 -7.71
N ASN A 84 6.40 -10.31 -8.77
CA ASN A 84 6.23 -8.96 -9.33
C ASN A 84 4.85 -8.72 -9.93
N GLU A 85 4.30 -9.71 -10.64
CA GLU A 85 2.97 -9.59 -11.26
C GLU A 85 1.89 -9.41 -10.18
N VAL A 86 2.00 -10.21 -9.10
CA VAL A 86 1.12 -10.08 -7.93
C VAL A 86 1.31 -8.72 -7.26
N MET A 87 2.55 -8.27 -7.06
CA MET A 87 2.85 -6.96 -6.46
C MET A 87 2.26 -5.80 -7.27
N GLU A 88 2.44 -5.80 -8.60
CA GLU A 88 1.94 -4.75 -9.49
C GLU A 88 0.40 -4.70 -9.49
N GLN A 89 -0.26 -5.87 -9.59
CA GLN A 89 -1.72 -5.97 -9.50
C GLN A 89 -2.25 -5.52 -8.12
N SER A 90 -1.59 -5.92 -7.04
CA SER A 90 -1.95 -5.50 -5.69
C SER A 90 -1.73 -4.00 -5.46
N PHE A 91 -0.67 -3.42 -6.03
CA PHE A 91 -0.40 -1.98 -5.94
C PHE A 91 -1.42 -1.15 -6.69
N GLU A 92 -1.81 -1.57 -7.89
CA GLU A 92 -2.85 -0.90 -8.66
C GLU A 92 -4.19 -0.94 -7.91
N SER A 93 -4.60 -2.12 -7.45
CA SER A 93 -5.87 -2.31 -6.74
C SER A 93 -5.92 -1.61 -5.39
N LEU A 94 -4.88 -1.71 -4.56
CA LEU A 94 -4.80 -1.03 -3.27
C LEU A 94 -4.60 0.48 -3.43
N GLY A 95 -3.83 0.93 -4.42
CA GLY A 95 -3.63 2.34 -4.71
C GLY A 95 -4.92 3.02 -5.17
N LEU A 96 -5.64 2.38 -6.11
CA LEU A 96 -6.96 2.84 -6.54
C LEU A 96 -7.96 2.78 -5.37
N GLY A 97 -7.95 1.69 -4.60
CA GLY A 97 -8.79 1.51 -3.42
C GLY A 97 -8.57 2.60 -2.37
N LEU A 98 -7.31 3.00 -2.13
CA LEU A 98 -6.94 4.08 -1.22
C LEU A 98 -7.46 5.45 -1.71
N ILE A 99 -7.34 5.76 -2.99
CA ILE A 99 -7.88 7.00 -3.57
C ILE A 99 -9.40 7.04 -3.42
N VAL A 100 -10.07 5.94 -3.77
CA VAL A 100 -11.53 5.81 -3.64
C VAL A 100 -11.95 5.93 -2.17
N ALA A 101 -11.23 5.30 -1.24
CA ALA A 101 -11.49 5.38 0.19
C ALA A 101 -11.34 6.82 0.71
N ILE A 102 -10.28 7.53 0.31
CA ILE A 102 -10.06 8.93 0.65
C ILE A 102 -11.22 9.81 0.18
N VAL A 103 -11.64 9.65 -1.08
CA VAL A 103 -12.75 10.42 -1.66
C VAL A 103 -14.07 10.10 -0.96
N LEU A 104 -14.32 8.82 -0.66
CA LEU A 104 -15.53 8.38 0.02
C LEU A 104 -15.60 8.92 1.46
N VAL A 105 -14.47 8.85 2.19
CA VAL A 105 -14.36 9.42 3.54
C VAL A 105 -14.55 10.93 3.50
N TYR A 106 -14.00 11.63 2.51
CA TYR A 106 -14.22 13.06 2.33
C TYR A 106 -15.71 13.39 2.16
N PHE A 107 -16.42 12.71 1.24
CA PHE A 107 -17.85 12.94 1.04
C PHE A 107 -18.69 12.59 2.28
N LEU A 108 -18.37 11.50 2.96
CA LEU A 108 -19.00 11.13 4.23
C LEU A 108 -18.84 12.28 5.26
N MET A 109 -17.64 12.85 5.34
CA MET A 109 -17.36 13.98 6.24
C MET A 109 -18.07 15.26 5.81
N VAL A 110 -18.18 15.55 4.51
CA VAL A 110 -18.97 16.70 4.01
C VAL A 110 -20.42 16.60 4.45
N VAL A 111 -21.01 15.40 4.37
CA VAL A 111 -22.38 15.15 4.85
C VAL A 111 -22.46 15.28 6.37
N LEU A 112 -21.48 14.72 7.10
CA LEU A 112 -21.45 14.74 8.58
C LEU A 112 -21.32 16.16 9.15
N PHE A 113 -20.44 16.98 8.58
CA PHE A 113 -20.16 18.34 9.05
C PHE A 113 -21.00 19.41 8.35
N GLN A 114 -21.77 19.03 7.33
CA GLN A 114 -22.52 19.95 6.46
C GLN A 114 -21.66 21.13 5.96
N SER A 115 -20.37 20.87 5.73
CA SER A 115 -19.35 21.86 5.40
C SER A 115 -18.31 21.23 4.49
N TRP A 116 -17.83 21.98 3.51
CA TRP A 116 -16.74 21.55 2.61
C TRP A 116 -15.35 21.86 3.19
N ILE A 117 -15.27 22.84 4.09
CA ILE A 117 -13.98 23.31 4.64
C ILE A 117 -13.51 22.39 5.77
N ASP A 118 -14.42 21.96 6.66
CA ASP A 118 -14.07 21.13 7.83
C ASP A 118 -13.46 19.77 7.41
N PRO A 119 -14.03 19.02 6.44
CA PRO A 119 -13.42 17.80 5.90
C PRO A 119 -12.08 18.06 5.22
N PHE A 120 -11.94 19.18 4.50
CA PHE A 120 -10.68 19.52 3.84
C PHE A 120 -9.54 19.74 4.84
N ILE A 121 -9.83 20.38 5.98
CA ILE A 121 -8.88 20.55 7.08
C ILE A 121 -8.47 19.20 7.68
N ILE A 122 -9.41 18.27 7.86
CA ILE A 122 -9.16 16.93 8.37
C ILE A 122 -8.25 16.14 7.41
N MET A 123 -8.48 16.26 6.10
CA MET A 123 -7.72 15.55 5.07
C MET A 123 -6.25 15.98 4.98
N PHE A 124 -5.87 17.13 5.54
CA PHE A 124 -4.46 17.54 5.64
C PHE A 124 -3.61 16.60 6.51
N ALA A 125 -4.22 15.77 7.37
CA ALA A 125 -3.51 14.74 8.11
C ALA A 125 -2.99 13.60 7.21
N VAL A 126 -3.62 13.36 6.06
CA VAL A 126 -3.28 12.24 5.16
C VAL A 126 -1.90 12.41 4.53
N PRO A 127 -1.55 13.57 3.91
CA PRO A 127 -0.18 13.80 3.47
C PRO A 127 0.86 13.67 4.59
N GLY A 128 0.51 14.10 5.81
CA GLY A 128 1.36 13.94 6.99
C GLY A 128 1.68 12.48 7.31
N ALA A 129 0.66 11.62 7.28
CA ALA A 129 0.83 10.18 7.43
C ALA A 129 1.74 9.59 6.33
N PHE A 130 1.52 9.95 5.06
CA PHE A 130 2.37 9.47 3.95
C PHE A 130 3.84 9.85 4.10
N VAL A 131 4.11 11.09 4.50
CA VAL A 131 5.50 11.54 4.76
C VAL A 131 6.12 10.70 5.87
N GLY A 132 5.39 10.41 6.95
CA GLY A 132 5.87 9.57 8.04
C GLY A 132 6.16 8.13 7.64
N ILE A 133 5.29 7.54 6.81
CA ILE A 133 5.47 6.19 6.27
C ILE A 133 6.77 6.14 5.45
N LEU A 134 6.91 7.04 4.47
CA LEU A 134 8.08 7.07 3.59
C LEU A 134 9.37 7.35 4.37
N TRP A 135 9.30 8.24 5.37
CA TRP A 135 10.43 8.55 6.24
C TRP A 135 10.89 7.33 7.05
N MET A 136 9.96 6.60 7.67
CA MET A 136 10.28 5.42 8.45
C MET A 136 10.77 4.27 7.59
N LEU A 137 10.17 4.04 6.42
CA LEU A 137 10.64 3.02 5.48
C LEU A 137 12.05 3.31 4.98
N ALA A 138 12.33 4.58 4.65
CA ALA A 138 13.67 5.02 4.24
C ALA A 138 14.70 4.84 5.36
N LEU A 139 14.36 5.19 6.61
CA LEU A 139 15.26 5.01 7.76
C LEU A 139 15.57 3.55 8.07
N THR A 140 14.58 2.67 7.90
CA THR A 140 14.71 1.24 8.22
C THR A 140 15.19 0.41 7.03
N GLY A 141 15.46 1.05 5.88
CA GLY A 141 15.89 0.37 4.65
C GLY A 141 14.85 -0.59 4.08
N THR A 142 13.57 -0.48 4.47
CA THR A 142 12.50 -1.33 3.94
C THR A 142 11.89 -0.77 2.68
N THR A 143 11.54 -1.69 1.78
CA THR A 143 10.98 -1.38 0.48
C THR A 143 9.48 -1.11 0.56
N LEU A 144 8.95 -0.36 -0.41
CA LEU A 144 7.51 -0.33 -0.64
C LEU A 144 7.07 -1.65 -1.27
N ASN A 145 6.33 -2.45 -0.50
CA ASN A 145 5.67 -3.69 -0.91
C ASN A 145 4.19 -3.69 -0.48
N VAL A 146 3.46 -4.77 -0.78
CA VAL A 146 2.02 -4.88 -0.53
C VAL A 146 1.70 -4.73 0.96
N GLU A 147 2.54 -5.30 1.82
CA GLU A 147 2.42 -5.25 3.28
C GLU A 147 2.58 -3.83 3.83
N SER A 148 3.55 -3.08 3.32
CA SER A 148 3.73 -1.66 3.68
C SER A 148 2.57 -0.78 3.21
N LEU A 149 1.95 -1.10 2.07
CA LEU A 149 0.79 -0.36 1.55
C LEU A 149 -0.47 -0.63 2.38
N MET A 150 -0.67 -1.87 2.83
CA MET A 150 -1.72 -2.20 3.80
C MET A 150 -1.52 -1.42 5.12
N GLY A 151 -0.29 -1.39 5.64
CA GLY A 151 0.05 -0.58 6.81
C GLY A 151 -0.19 0.91 6.60
N SER A 152 0.06 1.41 5.39
CA SER A 152 -0.19 2.80 5.00
C SER A 152 -1.69 3.16 5.08
N ILE A 153 -2.56 2.30 4.55
CA ILE A 153 -4.01 2.47 4.59
C ILE A 153 -4.50 2.52 6.04
N MET A 154 -4.01 1.62 6.90
CA MET A 154 -4.33 1.62 8.32
C MET A 154 -3.90 2.92 9.02
N ALA A 155 -2.66 3.37 8.79
CA ALA A 155 -2.13 4.58 9.38
C ALA A 155 -2.94 5.82 8.96
N VAL A 156 -3.31 5.92 7.69
CA VAL A 156 -4.17 6.99 7.17
C VAL A 156 -5.53 6.99 7.86
N GLY A 157 -6.18 5.83 8.01
CA GLY A 157 -7.47 5.73 8.71
C GLY A 157 -7.42 6.20 10.17
N ILE A 158 -6.37 5.80 10.90
CA ILE A 158 -6.17 6.23 12.30
C ILE A 158 -5.88 7.74 12.38
N ALA A 159 -5.03 8.27 11.49
CA ALA A 159 -4.71 9.69 11.42
C ALA A 159 -5.96 10.55 11.15
N VAL A 160 -6.79 10.12 10.20
CA VAL A 160 -8.05 10.78 9.87
C VAL A 160 -9.02 10.73 11.04
N SER A 161 -9.18 9.57 11.69
CA SER A 161 -10.04 9.43 12.87
C SER A 161 -9.64 10.39 14.00
N ASN A 162 -8.35 10.47 14.31
CA ASN A 162 -7.82 11.40 15.31
C ASN A 162 -8.07 12.88 14.92
N SER A 163 -7.97 13.21 13.64
CA SER A 163 -8.24 14.56 13.13
C SER A 163 -9.73 14.93 13.16
N ILE A 164 -10.62 14.00 12.81
CA ILE A 164 -12.08 14.17 12.91
C ILE A 164 -12.46 14.53 14.34
N LEU A 165 -11.93 13.78 15.33
CA LEU A 165 -12.24 14.00 16.74
C LEU A 165 -11.79 15.38 17.24
N LEU A 166 -10.65 15.88 16.75
CA LEU A 166 -10.14 17.21 17.11
C LEU A 166 -10.99 18.32 16.50
N VAL A 167 -11.27 18.25 15.20
CA VAL A 167 -12.05 19.28 14.49
C VAL A 167 -13.50 19.31 14.98
N SER A 168 -14.10 18.14 15.25
CA SER A 168 -15.45 18.05 15.82
C SER A 168 -15.54 18.74 17.19
N PHE A 169 -14.60 18.47 18.10
CA PHE A 169 -14.58 19.16 19.40
C PHE A 169 -14.30 20.66 19.27
N ALA A 170 -13.42 21.06 18.36
CA ALA A 170 -13.17 22.49 18.09
C ALA A 170 -14.41 23.19 17.53
N ASN A 171 -15.24 22.47 16.77
CA ASN A 171 -16.52 22.97 16.30
C ASN A 171 -17.53 23.13 17.43
N ASP A 172 -17.66 22.11 18.30
CA ASP A 172 -18.63 22.13 19.40
C ASP A 172 -18.30 23.21 20.44
N ILE A 173 -17.03 23.32 20.87
CA ILE A 173 -16.58 24.38 21.79
C ILE A 173 -16.86 25.78 21.22
N ARG A 174 -16.66 25.94 19.91
CA ARG A 174 -16.89 27.22 19.23
C ARG A 174 -18.37 27.60 19.21
N VAL A 175 -19.26 26.62 19.08
CA VAL A 175 -20.72 26.84 19.12
C VAL A 175 -21.18 27.12 20.55
N GLU A 176 -20.73 26.33 21.52
CA GLU A 176 -21.15 26.49 22.92
C GLU A 176 -20.69 27.80 23.55
N ARG A 177 -19.48 28.27 23.22
CA ARG A 177 -18.82 29.39 23.91
C ARG A 177 -18.69 30.66 23.06
N GLY A 178 -19.03 30.61 21.78
CA GLY A 178 -18.91 31.76 20.87
C GLY A 178 -17.49 32.31 20.71
N ILE A 179 -16.46 31.52 21.03
CA ILE A 179 -15.06 31.95 21.04
C ILE A 179 -14.41 31.95 19.64
N SER A 180 -13.24 32.57 19.54
CA SER A 180 -12.49 32.61 18.28
C SER A 180 -12.05 31.20 17.81
N ALA A 181 -11.84 31.04 16.50
CA ALA A 181 -11.41 29.76 15.92
C ALA A 181 -10.09 29.24 16.54
N LEU A 182 -9.20 30.15 16.90
CA LEU A 182 -7.89 29.83 17.49
C LEU A 182 -8.02 29.34 18.94
N GLU A 183 -8.84 29.99 19.75
CA GLU A 183 -9.09 29.57 21.13
C GLU A 183 -9.80 28.21 21.18
N ALA A 184 -10.79 28.00 20.32
CA ALA A 184 -11.47 26.71 20.21
C ALA A 184 -10.52 25.58 19.79
N ALA A 185 -9.61 25.85 18.86
CA ALA A 185 -8.61 24.87 18.42
C ALA A 185 -7.60 24.53 19.53
N LEU A 186 -7.17 25.53 20.31
CA LEU A 186 -6.28 25.34 21.45
C LEU A 186 -6.95 24.52 22.56
N GLU A 187 -8.22 24.81 22.87
CA GLU A 187 -8.94 24.09 23.91
C GLU A 187 -9.24 22.64 23.48
N ALA A 188 -9.70 22.45 22.24
CA ALA A 188 -9.88 21.12 21.65
C ALA A 188 -8.57 20.32 21.65
N GLY A 189 -7.45 20.96 21.27
CA GLY A 189 -6.13 20.36 21.30
C GLY A 189 -5.73 19.87 22.70
N LYS A 190 -5.95 20.69 23.74
CA LYS A 190 -5.63 20.30 25.13
C LYS A 190 -6.44 19.09 25.61
N VAL A 191 -7.74 19.05 25.29
CA VAL A 191 -8.61 17.94 25.69
C VAL A 191 -8.26 16.66 24.93
N ARG A 192 -7.93 16.77 23.64
CA ARG A 192 -7.68 15.62 22.76
C ARG A 192 -6.24 15.09 22.80
N LEU A 193 -5.28 15.88 23.27
CA LEU A 193 -3.87 15.50 23.30
C LEU A 193 -3.64 14.18 24.06
N ARG A 194 -4.29 13.99 25.22
CA ARG A 194 -4.17 12.75 26.00
C ARG A 194 -4.73 11.53 25.25
N PRO A 195 -6.00 11.53 24.77
CA PRO A 195 -6.53 10.44 23.95
C PRO A 195 -5.72 10.13 22.68
N VAL A 196 -5.30 11.16 21.93
CA VAL A 196 -4.56 10.97 20.66
C VAL A 196 -3.18 10.36 20.91
N LEU A 197 -2.48 10.79 21.97
CA LEU A 197 -1.22 10.16 22.36
C LEU A 197 -1.42 8.73 22.84
N MET A 198 -2.51 8.46 23.57
CA MET A 198 -2.83 7.10 24.03
C MET A 198 -3.01 6.14 22.84
N THR A 199 -3.79 6.51 21.82
CA THR A 199 -4.01 5.65 20.64
C THR A 199 -2.74 5.45 19.83
N ALA A 200 -1.96 6.53 19.62
CA ALA A 200 -0.70 6.45 18.91
C ALA A 200 0.31 5.56 19.64
N LEU A 201 0.52 5.76 20.95
CA LEU A 201 1.47 4.97 21.74
C LEU A 201 1.05 3.50 21.83
N ALA A 202 -0.24 3.21 22.02
CA ALA A 202 -0.73 1.83 22.07
C ALA A 202 -0.44 1.08 20.76
N MET A 203 -0.70 1.71 19.62
CA MET A 203 -0.43 1.11 18.31
C MET A 203 1.07 0.98 18.04
N ILE A 204 1.87 2.00 18.40
CA ILE A 204 3.33 1.96 18.21
C ILE A 204 3.94 0.83 19.02
N LEU A 205 3.58 0.70 20.30
CA LEU A 205 4.09 -0.35 21.17
C LEU A 205 3.57 -1.74 20.75
N GLY A 206 2.32 -1.84 20.29
CA GLY A 206 1.73 -3.08 19.80
C GLY A 206 2.38 -3.59 18.50
N MET A 207 2.75 -2.68 17.60
CA MET A 207 3.40 -3.01 16.32
C MET A 207 4.94 -3.10 16.42
N LEU A 208 5.53 -2.70 17.55
CA LEU A 208 6.98 -2.70 17.76
C LEU A 208 7.65 -4.08 17.53
N PRO A 209 7.17 -5.19 18.12
CA PRO A 209 7.81 -6.49 17.90
C PRO A 209 7.71 -6.94 16.44
N MET A 210 6.59 -6.65 15.78
CA MET A 210 6.40 -6.92 14.35
C MET A 210 7.36 -6.09 13.49
N ALA A 211 7.53 -4.80 13.79
CA ALA A 211 8.44 -3.92 13.07
C ALA A 211 9.92 -4.32 13.21
N LEU A 212 10.28 -4.94 14.35
CA LEU A 212 11.61 -5.50 14.61
C LEU A 212 11.81 -6.89 13.99
N ALA A 213 10.82 -7.43 13.27
CA ALA A 213 10.85 -8.77 12.68
C ALA A 213 11.09 -9.89 13.73
N MET A 214 10.68 -9.67 14.98
CA MET A 214 10.84 -10.64 16.06
C MET A 214 9.78 -11.74 15.94
N GLY A 215 10.12 -12.84 15.26
CA GLY A 215 9.26 -14.03 15.13
C GLY A 215 9.40 -14.73 13.78
N GLU A 216 8.83 -15.93 13.67
CA GLU A 216 8.72 -16.63 12.39
C GLU A 216 7.88 -15.81 11.39
N GLY A 217 8.39 -15.60 10.18
CA GLY A 217 7.74 -14.72 9.19
C GLY A 217 7.84 -13.21 9.50
N GLY A 218 8.67 -12.81 10.48
CA GLY A 218 8.88 -11.42 10.86
C GLY A 218 9.36 -10.53 9.72
N GLU A 219 10.19 -11.04 8.80
CA GLU A 219 10.69 -10.28 7.66
C GLU A 219 9.59 -9.92 6.65
N GLN A 220 8.60 -10.79 6.47
CA GLN A 220 7.46 -10.53 5.58
C GLN A 220 6.50 -9.48 6.18
N ASN A 221 6.33 -9.52 7.50
CA ASN A 221 5.38 -8.68 8.24
C ASN A 221 5.97 -7.36 8.74
N ALA A 222 7.29 -7.25 8.86
CA ALA A 222 7.97 -6.05 9.35
C ALA A 222 7.64 -4.76 8.57
N PRO A 223 7.51 -4.76 7.23
CA PRO A 223 7.14 -3.57 6.47
C PRO A 223 5.77 -3.00 6.87
N LEU A 224 4.80 -3.85 7.24
CA LEU A 224 3.49 -3.40 7.73
C LEU A 224 3.63 -2.63 9.05
N GLY A 225 4.33 -3.22 10.03
CA GLY A 225 4.55 -2.59 11.33
C GLY A 225 5.33 -1.27 11.22
N ARG A 226 6.39 -1.23 10.40
CA ARG A 226 7.21 -0.04 10.15
C ARG A 226 6.41 1.08 9.49
N ALA A 227 5.57 0.76 8.50
CA ALA A 227 4.70 1.74 7.86
C ALA A 227 3.72 2.36 8.86
N VAL A 228 3.07 1.55 9.70
CA VAL A 228 2.12 2.03 10.72
C VAL A 228 2.80 2.93 11.75
N ILE A 229 3.94 2.51 12.29
CA ILE A 229 4.68 3.29 13.29
C ILE A 229 5.12 4.62 12.70
N GLY A 230 5.74 4.61 11.53
CA GLY A 230 6.20 5.82 10.84
C GLY A 230 5.07 6.80 10.54
N GLY A 231 3.99 6.27 9.97
CA GLY A 231 2.80 7.04 9.66
C GLY A 231 2.18 7.67 10.89
N LEU A 232 2.01 6.91 11.97
CA LEU A 232 1.41 7.41 13.21
C LEU A 232 2.28 8.46 13.91
N VAL A 233 3.60 8.26 13.99
CA VAL A 233 4.49 9.24 14.63
C VAL A 233 4.32 10.60 13.98
N VAL A 234 4.50 10.69 12.66
CA VAL A 234 4.38 11.98 11.95
C VAL A 234 2.93 12.46 11.89
N ALA A 235 1.95 11.57 11.68
CA ALA A 235 0.55 11.96 11.65
C ALA A 235 0.06 12.53 12.98
N THR A 236 0.53 12.01 14.11
CA THR A 236 0.20 12.55 15.43
C THR A 236 0.77 13.97 15.60
N PHE A 237 2.01 14.22 15.18
CA PHE A 237 2.57 15.58 15.15
C PHE A 237 1.77 16.52 14.25
N VAL A 238 1.43 16.08 13.04
CA VAL A 238 0.62 16.87 12.09
C VAL A 238 -0.78 17.14 12.66
N THR A 239 -1.42 16.14 13.26
CA THR A 239 -2.76 16.27 13.85
C THR A 239 -2.78 17.23 15.03
N LEU A 240 -1.74 17.23 15.88
CA LEU A 240 -1.71 18.07 17.08
C LEU A 240 -1.21 19.50 16.83
N LEU A 241 -0.35 19.72 15.82
CA LEU A 241 0.23 21.03 15.54
C LEU A 241 -0.34 21.68 14.30
N VAL A 242 -0.39 20.94 13.19
CA VAL A 242 -0.74 21.50 11.88
C VAL A 242 -2.25 21.64 11.72
N VAL A 243 -3.04 20.65 12.13
CA VAL A 243 -4.51 20.71 11.99
C VAL A 243 -5.14 21.88 12.77
N PRO A 244 -4.77 22.17 14.04
CA PRO A 244 -5.29 23.34 14.75
C PRO A 244 -4.93 24.67 14.08
N VAL A 245 -3.71 24.78 13.55
CA VAL A 245 -3.25 25.98 12.84
C VAL A 245 -4.04 26.17 11.55
N ILE A 246 -4.18 25.12 10.74
CA ILE A 246 -4.97 25.15 9.50
C ILE A 246 -6.44 25.47 9.80
N TYR A 247 -7.00 24.87 10.86
CA TYR A 247 -8.36 25.16 11.32
C TYR A 247 -8.53 26.64 11.67
N SER A 248 -7.59 27.22 12.43
CA SER A 248 -7.64 28.63 12.81
C SER A 248 -7.53 29.60 11.61
N LEU A 249 -6.81 29.19 10.57
CA LEU A 249 -6.59 30.00 9.36
C LEU A 249 -7.77 29.95 8.38
N LEU A 250 -8.31 28.75 8.13
CA LEU A 250 -9.35 28.55 7.13
C LEU A 250 -10.75 28.82 7.67
N ARG A 251 -10.99 28.58 8.96
CA ARG A 251 -12.33 28.69 9.55
C ARG A 251 -12.58 30.07 10.14
N LYS A 252 -12.61 31.09 9.28
CA LYS A 252 -12.89 32.49 9.67
C LYS A 252 -14.38 32.82 9.81
N GLY A 253 -15.27 32.11 9.11
CA GLY A 253 -16.73 32.31 9.18
C GLY A 253 -17.39 31.71 10.43
N PRO A 254 -18.61 32.16 10.82
CA PRO A 254 -19.38 31.58 11.91
C PRO A 254 -19.76 30.13 11.60
N VAL A 255 -19.91 29.31 12.65
CA VAL A 255 -20.29 27.90 12.51
C VAL A 255 -21.76 27.81 12.09
N THR A 256 -22.02 27.21 10.93
CA THR A 256 -23.37 27.12 10.31
C THR A 256 -24.44 26.47 11.18
N LYS A 257 -24.09 25.79 12.30
CA LYS A 257 -25.07 25.18 13.23
C LYS A 257 -26.14 26.18 13.69
N HIS A 258 -25.80 27.45 13.97
CA HIS A 258 -26.80 28.44 14.39
C HIS A 258 -27.73 28.91 13.29
N LEU A 259 -27.31 28.91 12.01
CA LEU A 259 -28.13 29.46 10.94
C LEU A 259 -29.33 28.60 10.59
N LEU A 260 -29.22 27.27 10.74
CA LEU A 260 -30.34 26.36 10.47
C LEU A 260 -31.33 26.36 11.63
N GLU A 261 -30.85 26.29 12.88
CA GLU A 261 -31.74 26.32 14.05
C GLU A 261 -32.43 27.69 14.18
N GLU A 262 -31.74 28.80 13.95
CA GLU A 262 -32.35 30.13 13.86
C GLU A 262 -33.30 30.26 12.67
N ARG A 263 -33.00 29.67 11.51
CA ARG A 263 -33.92 29.65 10.35
C ARG A 263 -35.14 28.79 10.62
N PHE A 264 -35.00 27.61 11.22
CA PHE A 264 -36.13 26.78 11.62
C PHE A 264 -36.99 27.47 12.67
N LEU A 265 -36.39 28.13 13.68
CA LEU A 265 -37.10 28.93 14.67
C LEU A 265 -37.69 30.23 14.09
N ALA A 266 -37.11 30.80 13.02
CA ALA A 266 -37.67 31.95 12.31
C ALA A 266 -38.84 31.53 11.40
N GLU A 267 -38.73 30.37 10.75
CA GLU A 267 -39.82 29.74 9.99
C GLU A 267 -40.98 29.33 10.90
N GLU A 268 -40.71 28.78 12.10
CA GLU A 268 -41.73 28.52 13.13
C GLU A 268 -42.36 29.81 13.69
N ARG A 269 -41.62 30.92 13.72
CA ARG A 269 -42.13 32.26 14.09
C ARG A 269 -42.84 32.99 12.94
N GLY A 270 -42.90 32.39 11.74
CA GLY A 270 -43.56 32.98 10.57
C GLY A 270 -42.85 34.19 9.97
N GLU A 271 -41.57 34.41 10.29
CA GLU A 271 -40.76 35.47 9.69
C GLU A 271 -40.13 34.94 8.39
N GLN A 272 -40.80 35.20 7.26
CA GLN A 272 -40.22 34.94 5.93
C GLN A 272 -39.04 35.89 5.70
N PRO A 273 -37.90 35.41 5.18
CA PRO A 273 -36.76 36.28 4.86
C PRO A 273 -37.09 37.11 3.62
N SER A 274 -36.98 38.44 3.76
CA SER A 274 -37.00 39.42 2.65
C SER A 274 -35.70 39.43 1.86
#